data_AF-A0A3P6P2R1-F1
#
_entry.id   AF-A0A3P6P2R1-F1
#
_cell.length_a   1.000
_cell.length_b   1.000
_cell.length_c   1.000
_cell.angle_alpha   90.00
_cell.angle_beta   90.00
_cell.angle_gamma   90.00
#
_symmetry.space_group_name_H-M   'P 1'
#
loop_
_entity.id
_entity.type
_entity.pdbx_description
1 polymer ?
#
loop_
_entity_poly.entity_id
_entity_poly.type
_entity_poly.pdbx_seq_one_letter_code
_entity_poly.pdbx_strand_id
1 'polypeptide(L)'
;MTRKVFRDYIYKALPFEPIRVPRMFAAELFAENQRKADCILNHEDDDVILCKVGEHVDVVEGPVISNTRQIGRFAVTGVDYVDAQYHFRGVSLPSPVKCSSYSWDLIVNAATVSSAPRLLQSGTQPSQNELQAS
;
A
#
# COMPACT_ATOMS: atom_id res chain seq x y z
N MET A 1 6.21 -0.72 19.71
CA MET A 1 5.57 -1.45 18.60
C MET A 1 6.58 -2.21 17.72
N THR A 2 7.68 -1.58 17.31
CA THR A 2 8.64 -2.11 16.32
C THR A 2 9.32 -3.42 16.72
N ARG A 3 9.76 -3.58 17.98
CA ARG A 3 10.49 -4.79 18.44
C ARG A 3 9.70 -6.09 18.29
N LYS A 4 8.38 -6.05 18.51
CA LYS A 4 7.51 -7.22 18.35
C LYS A 4 7.47 -7.66 16.88
N VAL A 5 7.29 -6.70 15.96
CA VAL A 5 7.25 -6.97 14.52
C VAL A 5 8.55 -7.58 14.02
N PHE A 6 9.70 -7.06 14.48
CA PHE A 6 11.00 -7.63 14.12
C PHE A 6 11.10 -9.10 14.52
N ARG A 7 10.73 -9.44 15.76
CA ARG A 7 10.79 -10.81 16.26
C ARG A 7 9.78 -11.73 15.57
N ASP A 8 8.54 -11.26 15.41
CA ASP A 8 7.43 -12.13 15.02
C ASP A 8 7.34 -12.32 13.51
N TYR A 9 7.89 -11.39 12.71
CA TYR A 9 7.81 -11.43 11.23
C TYR A 9 9.18 -11.31 10.55
N ILE A 10 9.99 -10.29 10.85
CA ILE A 10 11.22 -9.99 10.07
C ILE A 10 12.32 -11.04 10.31
N TYR A 11 12.64 -11.33 11.57
CA TYR A 11 13.68 -12.30 11.92
C TYR A 11 13.27 -13.75 11.63
N LYS A 12 11.97 -14.01 11.50
CA LYS A 12 11.47 -15.31 11.02
C LYS A 12 11.66 -15.51 9.52
N ALA A 13 12.01 -14.47 8.77
CA ALA A 13 12.24 -14.53 7.32
C ALA A 13 11.09 -15.20 6.56
N LEU A 14 9.85 -14.81 6.87
CA LEU A 14 8.65 -15.35 6.22
C LEU A 14 8.71 -15.08 4.71
N PRO A 15 8.41 -16.07 3.87
CA PRO A 15 8.36 -15.87 2.42
C PRO A 15 7.15 -15.04 2.04
N PHE A 16 7.29 -14.28 0.95
CA PHE A 16 6.15 -13.75 0.21
C PHE A 16 5.85 -14.74 -0.92
N GLU A 17 4.70 -15.40 -0.82
CA GLU A 17 4.27 -16.46 -1.73
C GLU A 17 3.22 -15.90 -2.70
N PRO A 18 3.60 -15.50 -3.92
CA PRO A 18 2.64 -15.07 -4.94
C PRO A 18 1.92 -16.29 -5.54
N ILE A 19 0.60 -16.23 -5.61
CA ILE A 19 -0.30 -17.28 -6.09
C ILE A 19 -1.26 -16.63 -7.08
N ARG A 20 -1.22 -17.08 -8.34
CA ARG A 20 -2.17 -16.65 -9.35
C ARG A 20 -3.47 -17.43 -9.18
N VAL A 21 -4.59 -16.74 -9.08
CA VAL A 21 -5.91 -17.34 -8.88
C VAL A 21 -6.95 -16.64 -9.75
N PRO A 22 -8.06 -17.31 -10.10
CA PRO A 22 -9.17 -16.67 -10.78
C PRO A 22 -9.74 -15.50 -9.97
N ARG A 23 -10.05 -14.40 -10.65
CA ARG A 23 -10.60 -13.16 -10.06
C ARG A 23 -11.83 -13.43 -9.20
N MET A 24 -12.74 -14.29 -9.68
CA MET A 24 -13.97 -14.63 -8.96
C MET A 24 -13.69 -15.34 -7.62
N PHE A 25 -12.70 -16.23 -7.59
CA PHE A 25 -12.29 -16.91 -6.35
C PHE A 25 -11.67 -15.92 -5.36
N ALA A 26 -10.83 -15.01 -5.83
CA ALA A 26 -10.26 -13.97 -4.98
C ALA A 26 -11.33 -13.03 -4.40
N ALA A 27 -12.35 -12.65 -5.19
CA ALA A 27 -13.46 -11.83 -4.72
C ALA A 27 -14.28 -12.53 -3.63
N GLU A 28 -14.53 -13.84 -3.78
CA GLU A 28 -15.19 -14.66 -2.76
C GLU A 28 -14.35 -14.74 -1.47
N LEU A 29 -13.03 -14.92 -1.59
CA LEU A 29 -12.11 -14.98 -0.45
C LEU A 29 -12.15 -13.69 0.40
N PHE A 30 -12.39 -12.54 -0.22
CA PHE A 30 -12.45 -11.24 0.46
C PHE A 30 -13.88 -10.69 0.63
N ALA A 31 -14.91 -11.54 0.57
CA ALA A 31 -16.31 -11.12 0.64
C ALA A 31 -16.68 -10.32 1.91
N GLU A 32 -16.00 -10.56 3.03
CA GLU A 32 -16.20 -9.79 4.27
C GLU A 32 -15.73 -8.33 4.15
N ASN A 33 -14.84 -8.03 3.20
CA ASN A 33 -14.36 -6.69 2.90
C ASN A 33 -14.90 -6.25 1.53
N GLN A 34 -16.12 -5.71 1.52
CA GLN A 34 -16.83 -5.29 0.30
C GLN A 34 -15.98 -4.40 -0.61
N ARG A 35 -15.29 -3.39 -0.07
CA ARG A 35 -14.44 -2.49 -0.89
C ARG A 35 -13.33 -3.26 -1.61
N LYS A 36 -12.71 -4.23 -0.95
CA LYS A 36 -11.66 -5.05 -1.54
C LYS A 36 -12.21 -6.01 -2.58
N ALA A 37 -13.35 -6.66 -2.29
CA ALA A 37 -14.04 -7.50 -3.25
C ALA A 37 -14.44 -6.72 -4.52
N ASP A 38 -14.99 -5.52 -4.36
CA ASP A 38 -15.36 -4.64 -5.47
C ASP A 38 -14.13 -4.23 -6.30
N CYS A 39 -13.02 -3.85 -5.64
CA CYS A 39 -11.77 -3.56 -6.34
C CYS A 39 -11.25 -4.75 -7.15
N ILE A 40 -11.31 -5.97 -6.61
CA ILE A 40 -10.92 -7.20 -7.32
C ILE A 40 -11.84 -7.43 -8.51
N LEU A 41 -13.16 -7.27 -8.34
CA LEU A 41 -14.13 -7.48 -9.40
C LEU A 41 -14.00 -6.46 -10.54
N ASN A 42 -13.53 -5.24 -10.25
CA ASN A 42 -13.29 -4.20 -11.25
C ASN A 42 -11.96 -4.36 -12.00
N HIS A 43 -11.14 -5.36 -11.66
CA HIS A 43 -9.90 -5.65 -12.37
C HIS A 43 -10.21 -6.23 -13.77
N GLU A 44 -9.49 -5.78 -14.80
CA GLU A 44 -9.75 -6.19 -16.20
C GLU A 44 -9.36 -7.64 -16.47
N ASP A 45 -8.31 -8.12 -15.81
CA ASP A 45 -7.81 -9.49 -15.98
C ASP A 45 -8.71 -10.54 -15.32
N ASP A 46 -8.80 -11.71 -15.97
CA ASP A 46 -9.51 -12.87 -15.43
C ASP A 46 -8.82 -13.50 -14.21
N ASP A 47 -7.52 -13.26 -14.05
CA ASP A 47 -6.68 -13.76 -12.95
C ASP A 47 -6.07 -12.61 -12.16
N VAL A 48 -5.98 -12.77 -10.84
CA VAL A 48 -5.28 -11.85 -9.94
C VAL A 48 -4.17 -12.57 -9.18
N ILE A 49 -3.20 -11.81 -8.66
CA ILE A 49 -2.12 -12.35 -7.84
C ILE A 49 -2.44 -12.08 -6.37
N LEU A 50 -2.57 -13.16 -5.60
CA LEU A 50 -2.59 -13.12 -4.15
C LEU A 50 -1.17 -13.32 -3.63
N CYS A 51 -0.77 -12.58 -2.60
CA CYS A 51 0.47 -12.80 -1.89
C CYS A 51 0.15 -13.26 -0.47
N LYS A 52 0.64 -14.44 -0.11
CA LYS A 52 0.60 -14.95 1.26
C LYS A 52 1.90 -14.66 1.99
N VAL A 53 1.80 -14.17 3.22
CA VAL A 53 2.92 -13.92 4.13
C VAL A 53 2.55 -14.42 5.53
N GLY A 54 3.10 -15.58 5.92
CA GLY A 54 2.67 -16.25 7.15
C GLY A 54 1.20 -16.64 7.08
N GLU A 55 0.38 -16.09 7.97
CA GLU A 55 -1.08 -16.33 8.03
C GLU A 55 -1.90 -15.26 7.29
N HIS A 56 -1.24 -14.22 6.76
CA HIS A 56 -1.92 -13.12 6.08
C HIS A 56 -1.91 -13.33 4.55
N VAL A 57 -3.03 -13.05 3.90
CA VAL A 57 -3.17 -13.11 2.44
C VAL A 57 -3.75 -11.79 1.96
N ASP A 58 -3.11 -11.20 0.96
CA ASP A 58 -3.55 -9.95 0.34
C ASP A 58 -3.43 -10.01 -1.19
N VAL A 59 -4.16 -9.16 -1.90
CA VAL A 59 -4.01 -8.96 -3.35
C VAL A 59 -2.82 -8.05 -3.57
N VAL A 60 -1.98 -8.36 -4.56
CA VAL A 60 -0.82 -7.54 -4.92
C VAL A 60 -0.79 -7.24 -6.40
N GLU A 61 -0.39 -6.03 -6.74
CA GLU A 61 -0.10 -5.61 -8.11
C GLU A 61 1.42 -5.68 -8.34
N GLY A 62 1.84 -6.53 -9.27
CA GLY A 62 3.25 -6.68 -9.65
C GLY A 62 4.10 -7.54 -8.70
N PRO A 63 5.44 -7.54 -8.89
CA PRO A 63 6.34 -8.38 -8.12
C PRO A 63 6.53 -7.89 -6.69
N VAL A 64 6.68 -8.84 -5.77
CA VAL A 64 6.95 -8.60 -4.34
C VAL A 64 8.38 -8.99 -3.99
N ILE A 65 8.90 -8.44 -2.88
CA ILE A 65 10.16 -8.90 -2.29
C ILE A 65 10.05 -10.38 -1.90
N SER A 66 11.16 -11.11 -1.86
CA SER A 66 11.16 -12.56 -1.63
C SER A 66 10.81 -12.97 -0.19
N ASN A 67 11.27 -12.24 0.82
CA ASN A 67 11.02 -12.56 2.23
C ASN A 67 11.12 -11.34 3.14
N THR A 68 10.53 -11.45 4.34
CA THR A 68 10.44 -10.34 5.31
C THR A 68 11.80 -9.87 5.85
N ARG A 69 12.87 -10.68 5.75
CA ARG A 69 14.22 -10.30 6.20
C ARG A 69 14.88 -9.25 5.29
N GLN A 70 14.33 -9.04 4.10
CA GLN A 70 14.74 -7.94 3.23
C GLN A 70 14.28 -6.57 3.77
N ILE A 71 13.34 -6.55 4.72
CA ILE A 71 12.91 -5.32 5.40
C ILE A 71 13.93 -4.99 6.50
N GLY A 72 14.58 -3.83 6.38
CA GLY A 72 15.65 -3.38 7.27
C GLY A 72 15.17 -2.48 8.40
N ARG A 73 14.85 -1.23 8.07
CA ARG A 73 14.28 -0.24 9.00
C ARG A 73 12.91 0.15 8.48
N PHE A 74 11.95 0.40 9.36
CA PHE A 74 10.66 0.93 8.98
C PHE A 74 10.05 1.77 10.11
N ALA A 75 9.19 2.71 9.75
CA ALA A 75 8.41 3.51 10.69
C ALA A 75 7.03 3.81 10.11
N VAL A 76 6.00 3.77 10.97
CA VAL A 76 4.70 4.35 10.68
C VAL A 76 4.79 5.83 11.08
N THR A 77 4.58 6.73 10.14
CA THR A 77 4.88 8.17 10.27
C THR A 77 3.64 9.02 10.56
N GLY A 78 2.46 8.52 10.22
CA GLY A 78 1.22 9.23 10.47
C GLY A 78 -0.01 8.38 10.19
N VAL A 79 -1.15 8.88 10.66
CA VAL A 79 -2.47 8.35 10.37
C VAL A 79 -3.39 9.52 10.04
N ASP A 80 -4.06 9.43 8.91
CA ASP A 80 -5.11 10.37 8.54
C ASP A 80 -6.46 9.65 8.60
N TYR A 81 -7.53 10.38 8.95
CA TYR A 81 -8.88 9.85 8.89
C TYR A 81 -9.62 10.54 7.72
N VAL A 82 -9.85 9.80 6.64
CA VAL A 82 -10.42 10.28 5.37
C VAL A 82 -11.52 9.33 4.94
N ASP A 83 -12.67 9.83 4.50
CA ASP A 83 -13.81 9.03 4.00
C ASP A 83 -14.25 7.89 4.93
N ALA A 84 -14.28 8.19 6.24
CA ALA A 84 -14.58 7.26 7.32
C ALA A 84 -13.58 6.09 7.45
N GLN A 85 -12.34 6.28 6.99
CA GLN A 85 -11.27 5.28 7.03
C GLN A 85 -9.97 5.83 7.60
N TYR A 86 -9.21 4.95 8.26
CA TYR A 86 -7.86 5.26 8.73
C TYR A 86 -6.84 4.92 7.64
N HIS A 87 -6.13 5.95 7.18
CA HIS A 87 -5.06 5.85 6.21
C HIS A 87 -3.72 5.91 6.95
N PHE A 88 -3.07 4.77 7.09
CA PHE A 88 -1.76 4.66 7.73
C PHE A 88 -0.66 4.94 6.71
N ARG A 89 0.31 5.79 7.08
CA ARG A 89 1.50 6.06 6.28
C ARG A 89 2.74 5.59 6.99
N GLY A 90 3.75 5.26 6.20
CA GLY A 90 5.05 4.88 6.73
C GLY A 90 6.12 4.88 5.66
N VAL A 91 7.35 4.62 6.11
CA VAL A 91 8.54 4.54 5.27
C VAL A 91 9.39 3.36 5.70
N SER A 92 10.11 2.76 4.76
CA SER A 92 11.03 1.66 5.02
C SER A 92 12.32 1.75 4.21
N LEU A 93 13.35 1.07 4.68
CA LEU A 93 14.62 0.85 3.99
C LEU A 93 14.91 -0.65 3.94
N PRO A 94 15.40 -1.16 2.80
CA PRO A 94 15.87 -2.54 2.70
C PRO A 94 17.03 -2.83 3.65
N SER A 95 17.13 -4.06 4.15
CA SER A 95 18.16 -4.47 5.12
C SER A 95 19.61 -4.27 4.67
N PRO A 96 19.99 -4.37 3.38
CA PRO A 96 21.35 -4.09 2.95
C PRO A 96 21.71 -2.59 2.94
N VAL A 97 20.72 -1.70 2.95
CA VAL A 97 20.94 -0.26 2.82
C VAL A 97 21.39 0.32 4.15
N LYS A 98 22.65 0.74 4.22
CA LYS A 98 23.19 1.47 5.38
C LYS A 98 22.62 2.88 5.38
N CYS A 99 22.10 3.31 6.53
CA CYS A 99 21.54 4.64 6.72
C CYS A 99 21.91 5.16 8.11
N SER A 100 22.54 6.34 8.16
CA SER A 100 22.89 6.99 9.42
C SER A 100 21.62 7.36 10.22
N SER A 101 21.74 7.58 11.53
CA SER A 101 20.61 8.06 12.33
C SER A 101 20.07 9.39 11.80
N TYR A 102 20.97 10.33 11.46
CA TYR A 102 20.60 11.63 10.90
C TYR A 102 19.81 11.51 9.58
N SER A 103 20.30 10.70 8.63
CA SER A 103 19.62 10.48 7.35
C SER A 103 18.26 9.78 7.53
N TRP A 104 18.16 8.85 8.49
CA TRP A 104 16.90 8.20 8.80
C TRP A 104 15.86 9.18 9.34
N ASP A 105 16.26 10.07 10.24
CA ASP A 105 15.37 11.08 10.81
C ASP A 105 14.84 12.02 9.73
N LEU A 106 15.69 12.42 8.76
CA LEU A 106 15.26 13.20 7.60
C LEU A 106 14.20 12.45 6.76
N ILE A 107 14.42 11.16 6.49
CA ILE A 107 13.48 10.32 5.72
C ILE A 107 12.14 10.19 6.44
N VAL A 108 12.16 9.93 7.75
CA VAL A 108 10.96 9.83 8.59
C VAL A 108 10.20 11.15 8.60
N ASN A 109 10.88 12.27 8.82
CA ASN A 109 10.26 13.60 8.84
C ASN A 109 9.62 13.96 7.49
N ALA A 110 10.28 13.63 6.38
CA ALA A 110 9.71 13.84 5.05
C ALA A 110 8.43 13.03 4.82
N ALA A 111 8.36 11.82 5.37
CA ALA A 111 7.19 10.93 5.27
C ALA A 111 6.05 11.30 6.25
N THR A 112 6.24 12.28 7.14
CA THR A 112 5.19 12.79 8.04
C THR A 112 4.33 13.86 7.36
N VAL A 113 4.88 14.57 6.36
CA VAL A 113 4.15 15.61 5.64
C VAL A 113 2.99 14.96 4.88
N SER A 114 1.78 15.41 5.19
CA SER A 114 0.59 14.88 4.53
C SER A 114 0.62 15.21 3.05
N SER A 115 0.97 14.22 2.25
CA SER A 115 0.64 14.23 0.84
C SER A 115 -0.85 13.92 0.79
N ALA A 116 -1.68 14.97 0.78
CA ALA A 116 -3.05 14.83 0.34
C ALA A 116 -3.04 13.97 -0.93
N PRO A 117 -3.93 12.98 -1.07
CA PRO A 117 -3.96 12.16 -2.26
C PRO A 117 -3.98 13.13 -3.45
N ARG A 118 -2.97 13.06 -4.31
CA ARG A 118 -3.03 13.71 -5.61
C ARG A 118 -4.16 13.01 -6.32
N LEU A 119 -5.37 13.55 -6.15
CA LEU A 119 -6.48 13.29 -7.05
C LEU A 119 -5.87 13.44 -8.43
N LEU A 120 -5.83 12.34 -9.18
CA LEU A 120 -5.61 12.39 -10.61
C LEU A 120 -6.61 13.42 -11.11
N GLN A 121 -6.13 14.60 -11.51
CA GLN A 121 -6.95 15.57 -12.20
C GLN A 121 -7.28 14.95 -13.56
N SER A 122 -8.31 14.10 -13.61
CA SER A 122 -9.01 13.79 -14.84
C SER A 122 -9.54 15.13 -15.35
N GLY A 123 -8.96 15.58 -16.46
CA GLY A 123 -9.17 16.91 -16.99
C GLY A 123 -10.66 17.22 -17.20
N THR A 124 -11.07 18.39 -16.73
CA THR A 124 -12.05 19.24 -17.39
C THR A 124 -11.81 20.65 -16.84
N GLN A 125 -11.07 21.47 -17.57
CA GLN A 125 -11.17 22.91 -17.40
C GLN A 125 -12.51 23.32 -18.02
N PRO A 126 -13.45 23.96 -17.28
CA PRO A 126 -14.54 24.67 -17.93
C PRO A 126 -13.95 25.92 -18.58
N SER A 127 -14.07 25.98 -19.90
CA SER A 127 -13.79 27.14 -20.73
C SER A 127 -14.58 28.36 -20.23
N GLN A 128 -13.86 29.38 -19.77
CA GLN A 128 -14.40 30.73 -19.65
C GLN A 128 -14.63 31.27 -21.07
N ASN A 129 -15.85 31.12 -21.58
CA ASN A 129 -16.36 31.89 -22.70
C ASN A 129 -17.88 31.73 -22.70
N GLU A 130 -18.57 32.71 -22.12
CA GLU A 130 -19.88 33.22 -22.52
C GLU A 130 -20.41 34.07 -21.36
N LEU A 131 -20.21 35.39 -21.46
CA LEU A 131 -21.04 36.45 -20.86
C LEU A 131 -20.47 37.81 -21.29
N GLN A 132 -20.49 38.07 -22.60
CA GLN A 132 -20.60 39.42 -23.17
C GLN A 132 -21.33 39.30 -24.51
N ALA A 133 -22.66 39.28 -24.47
CA ALA A 133 -23.51 39.69 -25.59
C ALA A 133 -24.96 39.80 -25.11
N SER A 134 -25.37 41.01 -24.71
CA SER A 134 -26.71 41.62 -24.84
C SER A 134 -26.89 42.70 -23.78
#